data_AF-A0A6A3Y9U1-F1
#
_entry.id   AF-A0A6A3Y9U1-F1
#
_cell.length_a   1.000
_cell.length_b   1.000
_cell.length_c   1.000
_cell.angle_alpha   90.00
_cell.angle_beta   90.00
_cell.angle_gamma   90.00
#
_symmetry.space_group_name_H-M   'P 1'
#
loop_
_entity.id
_entity.type
_entity.pdbx_description
1 polymer ?
#
loop_
_entity_poly.entity_id
_entity_poly.type
_entity_poly.pdbx_seq_one_letter_code
_entity_poly.pdbx_strand_id
1 'polypeptide(L)'
;MAAASEVPRKLRRATYVKVEDLTPGSQGHNLVLQVVSIAPTVEKKRYDGTISRIAEAVMADETGCITFTARNDQIDMLKGGLVVVVRNSNADIFNGFMRLNVTQWGKLSLHPDGVASTPPPPPSVNTDNNISAVEYELVTVDDPEE
;
A
#
# COMPACT_ATOMS: atom_id res chain seq x y z
N MET A 1 0.33 -43.28 22.87
CA MET A 1 0.37 -42.28 21.79
C MET A 1 -0.98 -41.57 21.77
N ALA A 2 -1.06 -40.36 22.31
CA ALA A 2 -2.29 -39.56 22.29
C ALA A 2 -2.20 -38.58 21.11
N ALA A 3 -3.16 -38.66 20.19
CA ALA A 3 -3.32 -37.72 19.10
C ALA A 3 -3.78 -36.37 19.68
N ALA A 4 -2.98 -35.32 19.49
CA ALA A 4 -3.39 -33.96 19.78
C ALA A 4 -4.49 -33.56 18.78
N SER A 5 -5.66 -33.19 19.29
CA SER A 5 -6.74 -32.63 18.50
C SER A 5 -6.42 -31.17 18.19
N GLU A 6 -6.10 -30.86 16.93
CA GLU A 6 -5.91 -29.49 16.48
C GLU A 6 -7.27 -28.79 16.37
N VAL A 7 -7.59 -27.93 17.34
CA VAL A 7 -8.74 -27.03 17.23
C VAL A 7 -8.44 -26.02 16.11
N PRO A 8 -9.30 -25.89 15.08
CA PRO A 8 -9.04 -24.98 13.97
C PRO A 8 -8.96 -23.54 14.50
N ARG A 9 -7.81 -22.91 14.30
CA ARG A 9 -7.54 -21.54 14.73
C ARG A 9 -8.47 -20.59 13.97
N LYS A 10 -9.45 -20.01 14.67
CA LYS A 10 -10.35 -18.99 14.11
C LYS A 10 -9.51 -17.82 13.58
N LEU A 11 -9.48 -17.65 12.26
CA LEU A 11 -8.72 -16.58 11.60
C LEU A 11 -9.31 -15.22 12.01
N ARG A 12 -8.43 -14.27 12.35
CA ARG A 12 -8.83 -12.89 12.63
C ARG A 12 -9.24 -12.22 11.32
N ARG A 13 -10.30 -11.41 11.38
CA ARG A 13 -10.73 -10.59 10.24
C ARG A 13 -9.64 -9.54 9.97
N ALA A 14 -9.36 -9.29 8.69
CA ALA A 14 -8.44 -8.23 8.31
C ALA A 14 -9.01 -6.86 8.68
N THR A 15 -8.18 -5.99 9.23
CA THR A 15 -8.50 -4.58 9.51
C THR A 15 -8.05 -3.73 8.34
N TYR A 16 -8.86 -2.75 7.98
CA TYR A 16 -8.56 -1.76 6.94
C TYR A 16 -8.42 -0.40 7.58
N VAL A 17 -7.46 0.37 7.10
CA VAL A 17 -7.17 1.73 7.54
C VAL A 17 -7.40 2.70 6.38
N LYS A 18 -7.50 3.99 6.69
CA LYS A 18 -7.61 5.06 5.71
C LYS A 18 -6.24 5.66 5.40
N VAL A 19 -6.19 6.49 4.36
CA VAL A 19 -4.96 7.19 3.97
C VAL A 19 -4.45 8.08 5.12
N GLU A 20 -5.35 8.80 5.80
CA GLU A 20 -4.99 9.67 6.94
C GLU A 20 -4.36 8.94 8.15
N ASP A 21 -4.64 7.64 8.31
CA ASP A 21 -4.13 6.83 9.41
C ASP A 21 -2.68 6.38 9.19
N LEU A 22 -2.14 6.57 7.98
CA LEU A 22 -0.80 6.11 7.64
C LEU A 22 0.26 6.96 8.34
N THR A 23 1.19 6.28 9.00
CA THR A 23 2.34 6.88 9.67
C THR A 23 3.63 6.59 8.89
N PRO A 24 4.58 7.53 8.78
CA PRO A 24 5.90 7.28 8.20
C PRO A 24 6.56 6.01 8.73
N GLY A 25 6.98 5.11 7.85
CA GLY A 25 7.67 3.86 8.19
C GLY A 25 6.77 2.75 8.75
N SER A 26 5.45 2.96 8.83
CA SER A 26 4.52 1.95 9.32
C SER A 26 4.25 0.84 8.28
N GLN A 27 3.87 -0.34 8.75
CA GLN A 27 3.81 -1.57 7.94
C GLN A 27 2.54 -2.38 8.21
N GLY A 28 2.18 -3.26 7.26
CA GLY A 28 1.11 -4.23 7.43
C GLY A 28 -0.30 -3.69 7.18
N HIS A 29 -0.42 -2.61 6.41
CA HIS A 29 -1.69 -1.93 6.19
C HIS A 29 -2.52 -2.59 5.09
N ASN A 30 -3.84 -2.56 5.27
CA ASN A 30 -4.79 -2.89 4.22
C ASN A 30 -5.65 -1.66 3.92
N LEU A 31 -5.79 -1.31 2.65
CA LEU A 31 -6.54 -0.14 2.19
C LEU A 31 -7.42 -0.50 0.99
N VAL A 32 -8.46 0.29 0.76
CA VAL A 32 -9.24 0.27 -0.47
C VAL A 32 -9.19 1.68 -1.04
N LEU A 33 -8.54 1.82 -2.20
CA LEU A 33 -8.20 3.11 -2.78
C LEU A 33 -8.65 3.17 -4.24
N GLN A 34 -9.04 4.35 -4.69
CA GLN A 34 -9.26 4.63 -6.10
C GLN A 34 -7.98 5.15 -6.75
N VAL A 35 -7.66 4.65 -7.94
CA VAL A 35 -6.54 5.13 -8.75
C VAL A 35 -6.94 6.45 -9.40
N VAL A 36 -6.19 7.51 -9.10
CA VAL A 36 -6.39 8.84 -9.67
C VAL A 36 -5.61 8.96 -10.97
N SER A 37 -4.31 8.67 -10.93
CA SER A 37 -3.42 8.76 -12.09
C SER A 37 -2.24 7.81 -11.94
N ILE A 38 -1.58 7.51 -13.06
CA ILE A 38 -0.36 6.72 -13.11
C ILE A 38 0.68 7.45 -13.95
N ALA A 39 1.90 7.55 -13.42
CA ALA A 39 3.05 8.12 -14.09
C ALA A 39 3.62 7.12 -15.12
N PRO A 40 4.43 7.60 -16.09
CA PRO A 40 5.08 6.73 -17.06
C PRO A 40 5.94 5.65 -16.38
N THR A 41 5.88 4.44 -16.94
CA THR A 41 6.68 3.31 -16.46
C THR A 41 8.16 3.53 -16.74
N VAL A 42 8.98 3.36 -15.71
CA VAL A 42 10.44 3.28 -15.80
C VAL A 42 10.85 1.83 -15.86
N GLU A 43 11.57 1.46 -16.92
CA GLU A 43 12.11 0.12 -17.08
C GLU A 43 13.61 0.09 -16.78
N LYS A 44 14.03 -0.86 -15.95
CA LYS A 44 15.44 -1.08 -15.62
C LYS A 44 15.82 -2.51 -15.95
N LYS A 45 16.76 -2.67 -16.87
CA LYS A 45 17.36 -3.98 -17.19
C LYS A 45 18.30 -4.38 -16.06
N ARG A 46 18.11 -5.59 -15.54
CA ARG A 46 18.97 -6.21 -14.53
C ARG A 46 20.12 -6.97 -15.19
N TYR A 47 21.13 -7.30 -14.38
CA TYR A 47 22.30 -8.07 -14.83
C TYR A 47 21.93 -9.48 -15.34
N ASP A 48 20.89 -10.08 -14.76
CA ASP A 48 20.34 -11.38 -15.17
C ASP A 48 19.53 -11.33 -16.48
N GLY A 49 19.44 -10.16 -17.12
CA GLY A 49 18.68 -9.93 -18.35
C GLY A 49 17.19 -9.67 -18.14
N THR A 50 16.67 -9.80 -16.92
CA THR A 50 15.27 -9.48 -16.62
C THR A 50 15.03 -7.97 -16.62
N ILE A 51 13.79 -7.56 -16.93
CA ILE A 51 13.38 -6.15 -16.94
C ILE A 51 12.51 -5.91 -15.71
N SER A 52 12.91 -4.97 -14.86
CA SER A 52 12.05 -4.47 -13.78
C SER A 52 11.31 -3.24 -14.26
N ARG A 53 9.98 -3.26 -14.10
CA ARG A 53 9.12 -2.12 -14.39
C ARG A 53 8.68 -1.47 -13.09
N ILE A 54 8.79 -0.16 -12.98
CA ILE A 54 8.33 0.64 -11.83
C ILE A 54 7.51 1.81 -12.35
N ALA A 55 6.36 2.07 -11.74
CA ALA A 55 5.58 3.27 -11.98
C ALA A 55 5.08 3.84 -10.64
N GLU A 56 4.98 5.16 -10.55
CA GLU A 56 4.29 5.81 -9.44
C GLU A 56 2.82 6.05 -9.82
N ALA A 57 1.90 5.75 -8.92
CA ALA A 57 0.48 6.02 -9.11
C ALA A 57 -0.05 6.85 -7.96
N VAL A 58 -0.86 7.87 -8.26
CA VAL A 58 -1.60 8.60 -7.22
C VAL A 58 -2.87 7.82 -6.92
N MET A 59 -3.06 7.50 -5.65
CA MET A 59 -4.19 6.72 -5.16
C MET A 59 -4.86 7.47 -4.01
N ALA A 60 -6.18 7.45 -3.97
CA ALA A 60 -6.94 8.27 -3.02
C ALA A 60 -8.14 7.54 -2.43
N ASP A 61 -8.51 7.97 -1.23
CA ASP A 61 -9.80 7.72 -0.60
C ASP A 61 -10.42 9.06 -0.15
N GLU A 62 -11.48 9.03 0.65
CA GLU A 62 -12.14 10.23 1.12
C GLU A 62 -11.28 11.08 2.09
N THR A 63 -10.24 10.48 2.69
CA THR A 63 -9.40 11.10 3.72
C THR A 63 -8.15 11.78 3.13
N GLY A 64 -7.65 11.28 2.00
CA GLY A 64 -6.54 11.90 1.29
C GLY A 64 -6.03 11.06 0.13
N CYS A 65 -4.87 11.45 -0.39
CA CYS A 65 -4.16 10.72 -1.44
C CYS A 65 -2.70 10.44 -1.07
N ILE A 66 -2.20 9.32 -1.59
CA ILE A 66 -0.85 8.83 -1.40
C ILE A 66 -0.27 8.36 -2.73
N THR A 67 1.03 8.55 -2.91
CA THR A 67 1.76 7.99 -4.04
C THR A 67 2.11 6.53 -3.75
N PHE A 68 1.64 5.65 -4.62
CA PHE A 68 1.86 4.22 -4.59
C PHE A 68 2.96 3.81 -5.59
N THR A 69 3.94 3.05 -5.13
CA THR A 69 5.00 2.50 -5.97
C THR A 69 4.59 1.14 -6.53
N ALA A 70 4.15 1.13 -7.78
CA ALA A 70 3.73 -0.07 -8.49
C ALA A 70 4.92 -0.77 -9.17
N ARG A 71 4.94 -2.10 -9.09
CA ARG A 71 6.00 -2.93 -9.68
C ARG A 71 5.45 -3.99 -10.63
N ASN A 72 6.11 -4.15 -11.77
CA ASN A 72 5.81 -5.21 -12.75
C ASN A 72 4.31 -5.27 -13.08
N ASP A 73 3.67 -6.42 -12.87
CA ASP A 73 2.28 -6.69 -13.24
C ASP A 73 1.26 -5.82 -12.48
N GLN A 74 1.65 -5.23 -11.35
CA GLN A 74 0.80 -4.27 -10.62
C GLN A 74 0.49 -3.04 -11.49
N ILE A 75 1.42 -2.64 -12.35
CA ILE A 75 1.29 -1.46 -13.23
C ILE A 75 0.13 -1.66 -14.19
N ASP A 76 -0.01 -2.87 -14.74
CA ASP A 76 -1.03 -3.19 -15.74
C ASP A 76 -2.46 -3.21 -15.12
N MET A 77 -2.54 -3.33 -13.78
CA MET A 77 -3.79 -3.29 -13.01
C MET A 77 -4.24 -1.85 -12.66
N LEU A 78 -3.31 -0.91 -12.62
CA LEU A 78 -3.56 0.47 -12.17
C LEU A 78 -4.00 1.34 -13.34
N LYS A 79 -5.32 1.44 -13.53
CA LYS A 79 -5.93 2.36 -14.49
C LYS A 79 -6.76 3.40 -13.76
N GLY A 80 -6.68 4.65 -14.21
CA GLY A 80 -7.42 5.76 -13.61
C GLY A 80 -8.92 5.45 -13.50
N GLY A 81 -9.51 5.82 -12.36
CA GLY A 81 -10.91 5.55 -12.03
C GLY A 81 -11.19 4.17 -11.42
N LEU A 82 -10.27 3.20 -11.53
CA LEU A 82 -10.47 1.89 -10.93
C LEU A 82 -10.23 1.93 -9.42
N VAL A 83 -10.98 1.10 -8.70
CA VAL A 83 -10.80 0.89 -7.26
C VAL A 83 -10.04 -0.40 -7.05
N VAL A 84 -9.02 -0.34 -6.21
CA VAL A 84 -8.18 -1.49 -5.86
C VAL A 84 -8.14 -1.71 -4.36
N VAL A 85 -7.88 -2.95 -4.00
CA VAL A 85 -7.66 -3.42 -2.64
C VAL A 85 -6.17 -3.67 -2.50
N VAL A 86 -5.56 -2.94 -1.58
CA VAL A 86 -4.14 -3.06 -1.21
C VAL A 86 -4.08 -3.85 0.08
N ARG A 87 -3.37 -4.98 0.10
CA ARG A 87 -3.20 -5.82 1.30
C ARG A 87 -1.75 -5.97 1.69
N ASN A 88 -1.51 -5.90 3.00
CA ASN A 88 -0.18 -6.02 3.61
C ASN A 88 0.85 -5.10 2.94
N SER A 89 0.59 -3.79 3.04
CA SER A 89 1.37 -2.71 2.47
C SER A 89 2.16 -1.93 3.51
N ASN A 90 3.22 -1.27 3.04
CA ASN A 90 4.09 -0.42 3.85
C ASN A 90 3.98 1.03 3.39
N ALA A 91 4.02 1.95 4.35
CA ALA A 91 4.15 3.38 4.14
C ALA A 91 5.63 3.78 4.31
N ASP A 92 6.46 3.41 3.34
CA ASP A 92 7.91 3.64 3.39
C ASP A 92 8.25 5.10 3.09
N ILE A 93 9.45 5.54 3.52
CA ILE A 93 9.97 6.87 3.21
C ILE A 93 11.01 6.76 2.10
N PHE A 94 10.80 7.53 1.02
CA PHE A 94 11.68 7.62 -0.13
C PHE A 94 12.01 9.09 -0.40
N ASN A 95 13.29 9.45 -0.31
CA ASN A 95 13.78 10.82 -0.45
C ASN A 95 13.02 11.83 0.43
N GLY A 96 12.75 11.48 1.69
CA GLY A 96 12.00 12.33 2.63
C GLY A 96 10.48 12.27 2.46
N PHE A 97 9.94 11.65 1.40
CA PHE A 97 8.50 11.60 1.16
C PHE A 97 7.94 10.19 1.37
N MET A 98 6.73 10.12 1.92
CA MET A 98 6.04 8.84 2.11
C MET A 98 5.58 8.24 0.78
N ARG A 99 5.70 6.91 0.67
CA ARG A 99 5.28 6.10 -0.48
C ARG A 99 4.64 4.80 -0.01
N LEU A 100 3.47 4.49 -0.55
CA LEU A 100 2.81 3.22 -0.29
C LEU A 100 3.36 2.14 -1.22
N ASN A 101 3.62 0.93 -0.71
CA ASN A 101 3.99 -0.20 -1.55
C ASN A 101 3.49 -1.52 -0.98
N VAL A 102 3.26 -2.50 -1.86
CA VAL A 102 2.85 -3.85 -1.46
C VAL A 102 4.09 -4.68 -1.13
N THR A 103 4.08 -5.33 0.03
CA THR A 103 5.17 -6.22 0.46
C THR A 103 5.21 -7.53 -0.33
N GLN A 104 6.26 -8.34 -0.15
CA GLN A 104 6.37 -9.67 -0.79
C GLN A 104 5.23 -10.64 -0.43
N TRP A 105 4.60 -10.44 0.73
CA TRP A 105 3.45 -11.25 1.20
C TRP A 105 2.12 -10.54 0.98
N GLY A 106 2.15 -9.34 0.43
CA GLY A 106 0.98 -8.54 0.14
C GLY A 106 0.40 -8.83 -1.22
N LYS A 107 -0.76 -8.21 -1.47
CA LYS A 107 -1.48 -8.38 -2.73
C LYS A 107 -2.16 -7.09 -3.13
N LEU A 108 -2.09 -6.78 -4.42
CA LEU A 108 -2.93 -5.80 -5.09
C LEU A 108 -4.02 -6.54 -5.87
N SER A 109 -5.27 -6.12 -5.73
CA SER A 109 -6.40 -6.69 -6.48
C SER A 109 -7.42 -5.61 -6.84
N LEU A 110 -8.20 -5.82 -7.90
CA LEU A 110 -9.34 -4.95 -8.20
C LEU A 110 -10.46 -5.16 -7.17
N HIS A 111 -11.22 -4.11 -6.89
CA HIS A 111 -12.45 -4.20 -6.12
C HIS A 111 -13.64 -4.52 -7.05
N PRO A 112 -14.57 -5.42 -6.67
CA PRO A 112 -14.53 -6.28 -5.48
C PRO A 112 -13.56 -7.45 -5.63
N ASP A 113 -12.88 -7.83 -4.53
CA ASP A 113 -11.88 -8.91 -4.50
C ASP A 113 -12.45 -10.27 -4.02
N GLY A 114 -13.77 -10.35 -3.83
CA GLY A 114 -14.46 -11.55 -3.35
C GLY A 114 -14.27 -11.83 -1.85
N VAL A 115 -13.64 -10.95 -1.09
CA VAL A 115 -13.41 -11.14 0.34
C VAL A 115 -14.42 -10.33 1.16
N ALA A 116 -15.22 -11.02 1.99
CA ALA A 116 -16.28 -10.40 2.80
C ALA A 116 -15.78 -9.38 3.85
N SER A 117 -14.48 -9.37 4.17
CA SER A 117 -13.90 -8.35 5.05
C SER A 117 -13.52 -7.06 4.34
N THR A 118 -13.45 -7.07 3.00
CA THR A 118 -13.08 -5.89 2.23
C THR A 118 -14.20 -4.85 2.35
N PRO A 119 -13.89 -3.61 2.76
CA PRO A 119 -14.89 -2.54 2.82
C PRO A 119 -15.39 -2.18 1.41
N PRO A 120 -16.52 -1.47 1.31
CA PRO A 120 -16.96 -0.92 0.03
C PRO A 120 -15.90 0.04 -0.55
N PRO A 121 -15.99 0.38 -1.85
CA PRO A 121 -15.18 1.43 -2.45
C PRO A 121 -15.29 2.74 -1.66
N PRO A 122 -14.24 3.58 -1.67
CA PRO A 122 -14.32 4.91 -1.06
C PRO A 122 -15.46 5.71 -1.71
N PRO A 123 -16.26 6.45 -0.92
CA PRO A 123 -17.42 7.19 -1.43
C PRO A 123 -17.02 8.39 -2.30
N SER A 124 -15.81 8.91 -2.10
CA SER A 124 -15.21 10.03 -2.83
C SER A 124 -13.69 9.92 -2.77
N VAL A 125 -13.00 10.74 -3.57
CA VAL A 125 -11.55 10.89 -3.54
C VAL A 125 -11.17 12.29 -3.10
N ASN A 126 -10.21 12.41 -2.18
CA ASN A 126 -9.63 13.67 -1.76
C ASN A 126 -8.19 13.77 -2.28
N THR A 127 -7.97 14.52 -3.35
CA THR A 127 -6.64 14.73 -3.93
C THR A 127 -5.90 15.93 -3.36
N ASP A 128 -6.58 16.77 -2.58
CA ASP A 128 -6.03 17.99 -2.01
C ASP A 128 -5.17 17.68 -0.77
N ASN A 129 -5.54 16.63 -0.02
CA ASN A 129 -4.75 16.12 1.10
C ASN A 129 -3.75 15.05 0.65
N ASN A 130 -2.63 15.49 0.06
CA ASN A 130 -1.58 14.59 -0.40
C ASN A 130 -0.52 14.34 0.69
N ILE A 131 -0.62 13.20 1.38
CA ILE A 131 0.34 12.82 2.43
C ILE A 131 1.73 12.47 1.89
N SER A 132 1.84 12.18 0.58
CA SER A 132 3.09 11.97 -0.12
C SER A 132 3.80 13.26 -0.55
N ALA A 133 3.17 14.42 -0.36
CA ALA A 133 3.78 15.74 -0.57
C ALA A 133 4.40 16.32 0.72
N VAL A 134 4.18 15.68 1.86
CA VAL A 134 4.78 16.07 3.14
C VAL A 134 6.20 15.48 3.22
N GLU A 135 7.16 16.34 3.53
CA GLU A 135 8.55 15.95 3.76
C GLU A 135 8.77 15.58 5.24
N TYR A 136 9.46 14.47 5.45
CA TYR A 136 9.80 13.92 6.75
C TYR A 136 11.32 13.83 6.89
N GLU A 137 11.81 14.23 8.06
CA GLU A 137 13.20 14.08 8.46
C GLU A 137 13.31 12.99 9.54
N LEU A 138 14.33 12.14 9.41
CA LEU A 138 14.64 11.18 10.45
C LEU A 138 15.31 11.90 11.62
N VAL A 139 14.58 12.06 12.71
CA VAL A 139 15.14 12.57 13.96
C VAL A 139 15.62 11.40 14.80
N THR A 140 16.93 11.31 15.01
CA THR A 140 17.50 10.42 16.03
C THR A 140 17.34 11.12 17.38
N VAL A 141 16.53 10.55 18.26
CA VAL A 141 16.58 10.91 19.67
C VAL A 141 17.82 10.25 20.25
N ASP A 142 18.79 11.06 20.67
CA ASP A 142 19.87 10.56 21.51
C ASP A 142 19.20 10.11 22.82
N ASP A 143 19.21 8.81 23.10
CA ASP A 143 18.84 8.31 24.41
C ASP A 143 19.75 9.03 25.42
N PRO A 144 19.21 9.80 26.38
CA PRO A 144 20.05 10.34 27.43
C PRO A 144 20.67 9.16 28.16
N GLU A 145 21.99 9.02 28.05
CA GLU A 145 22.78 8.01 28.75
C GLU A 145 22.38 7.98 30.24
N GLU A 146 22.08 6.77 30.73
CA GLU A 146 21.80 6.32 32.11
C GLU A 146 21.52 7.35 33.23
#